data_AF-A0AAV5VT18-F1
#
_entry.id   AF-A0AAV5VT18-F1
#
_cell.length_a   1.000
_cell.length_b   1.000
_cell.length_c   1.000
_cell.angle_alpha   90.00
_cell.angle_beta   90.00
_cell.angle_gamma   90.00
#
_symmetry.space_group_name_H-M   'P 1'
#
loop_
_entity.id
_entity.type
_entity.pdbx_description
1 polymer ?
#
loop_
_entity_poly.entity_id
_entity_poly.type
_entity_poly.pdbx_seq_one_letter_code
_entity_poly.pdbx_strand_id
1 'polypeptide(L)'
;MVHIWEKDPYPHGDPRLPHHVYPPKRLTPDDLFKRTGANVWKVNIADPVSVSKRVTTLKLERGFGREDIFIVDAASAHNFEEKLYELYQVRELLEEQAKMVLEGEVYFDIE
;
A
#
# COMPACT_ATOMS: atom_id res chain seq x y z
N MET A 1 -8.73 -8.68 -3.95
CA MET A 1 -9.63 -8.27 -2.84
C MET A 1 -8.72 -7.64 -1.80
N VAL A 2 -9.06 -6.51 -1.19
CA VAL A 2 -8.17 -5.92 -0.17
C VAL A 2 -8.35 -6.69 1.14
N HIS A 3 -7.23 -7.13 1.71
CA HIS A 3 -7.18 -7.80 3.00
C HIS A 3 -6.46 -6.88 3.99
N ILE A 4 -6.99 -6.78 5.20
CA ILE A 4 -6.44 -5.94 6.28
C ILE A 4 -6.46 -6.78 7.55
N TRP A 5 -5.34 -6.85 8.26
CA TRP A 5 -5.20 -7.64 9.48
C TRP A 5 -4.20 -7.01 10.44
N GLU A 6 -4.25 -7.46 11.69
CA GLU A 6 -3.25 -7.14 12.70
C GLU A 6 -1.99 -8.00 12.48
N LYS A 7 -0.85 -7.35 12.28
CA LYS A 7 0.45 -7.99 12.13
C LYS A 7 0.97 -8.44 13.50
N ASP A 8 1.67 -9.58 13.54
CA ASP A 8 2.40 -10.02 14.73
C ASP A 8 3.42 -8.94 15.16
N PRO A 9 3.43 -8.49 16.44
CA PRO A 9 4.40 -7.51 16.93
C PRO A 9 5.86 -7.99 16.87
N TYR A 10 6.10 -9.30 16.86
CA TYR A 10 7.44 -9.90 16.81
C TYR A 10 7.53 -10.91 15.67
N PRO A 11 7.41 -10.46 14.42
CA PRO A 11 7.49 -11.35 13.28
C PRO A 11 8.92 -11.86 13.12
N HIS A 12 9.06 -13.16 12.87
CA HIS A 12 10.35 -13.80 12.63
C HIS A 12 10.40 -14.40 11.21
N GLY A 13 11.58 -14.40 10.62
CA GLY A 13 11.83 -14.99 9.30
C GLY A 13 11.65 -13.99 8.15
N ASP A 14 11.12 -14.49 7.03
CA ASP A 14 11.00 -13.70 5.80
C ASP A 14 9.95 -12.58 5.95
N PRO A 15 10.32 -11.30 5.80
CA PRO A 15 9.42 -10.14 5.89
C PRO A 15 8.33 -10.11 4.81
N ARG A 16 8.46 -10.92 3.76
CA ARG A 16 7.50 -11.02 2.65
C ARG A 16 6.30 -11.91 2.98
N LEU A 17 6.29 -12.57 4.13
CA LEU A 17 5.19 -13.41 4.55
C LEU A 17 4.10 -12.58 5.27
N PRO A 18 2.83 -13.02 5.30
CA PRO A 18 1.72 -12.20 5.82
C PRO A 18 1.79 -11.85 7.31
N HIS A 19 2.52 -12.62 8.11
CA HIS A 19 2.77 -12.36 9.55
C HIS A 19 1.50 -12.09 10.37
N HIS A 20 0.47 -12.93 10.22
CA HIS A 20 -0.77 -12.82 11.00
C HIS A 20 -0.52 -13.12 12.49
N VAL A 21 -1.19 -12.37 13.37
CA VAL A 21 -1.37 -12.81 14.78
C VAL A 21 -2.18 -14.11 14.85
N TYR A 22 -1.96 -14.91 15.90
CA TYR A 22 -2.79 -16.09 16.20
C TYR A 22 -3.64 -15.86 17.46
N PRO A 23 -4.99 -15.96 17.36
CA PRO A 23 -5.78 -16.23 16.16
C PRO A 23 -5.83 -15.04 15.18
N PRO A 24 -6.07 -15.27 13.87
CA PRO A 24 -6.08 -14.19 12.88
C PRO A 24 -7.14 -13.12 13.17
N LYS A 25 -6.70 -11.87 13.26
CA LYS A 25 -7.59 -10.71 13.43
C LYS A 25 -7.68 -9.93 12.11
N ARG A 26 -8.82 -10.03 11.43
CA ARG A 26 -9.13 -9.21 10.25
C ARG A 26 -9.72 -7.88 10.68
N LEU A 27 -9.38 -6.84 9.95
CA LEU A 27 -9.87 -5.48 10.16
C LEU A 27 -10.69 -5.04 8.95
N THR A 28 -11.65 -4.14 9.17
CA THR A 28 -12.35 -3.47 8.08
C THR A 28 -11.57 -2.22 7.64
N PRO A 29 -11.82 -1.67 6.43
CA PRO A 29 -11.27 -0.37 6.03
C PRO A 29 -11.59 0.75 7.03
N ASP A 30 -12.76 0.72 7.65
CA ASP A 30 -13.16 1.70 8.67
C ASP A 30 -12.34 1.56 9.95
N ASP A 31 -12.00 0.32 10.35
CA ASP A 31 -11.12 0.08 11.49
C ASP A 31 -9.69 0.56 11.22
N LEU A 32 -9.19 0.34 9.99
CA LEU A 32 -7.90 0.87 9.56
C LEU A 32 -7.90 2.40 9.64
N PHE A 33 -8.91 3.06 9.06
CA PHE A 33 -9.01 4.52 9.08
C PHE A 33 -9.07 5.08 10.50
N LYS A 34 -9.83 4.45 11.41
CA LYS A 34 -9.89 4.90 12.81
C LYS A 34 -8.57 4.77 13.56
N ARG A 35 -7.73 3.79 13.18
CA ARG A 35 -6.44 3.53 13.83
C ARG A 35 -5.32 4.40 13.26
N THR A 36 -5.23 4.51 11.94
CA THR A 36 -4.06 5.11 11.25
C THR A 36 -4.39 6.32 10.40
N GLY A 37 -5.68 6.62 10.16
CA GLY A 37 -6.12 7.64 9.21
C GLY A 37 -5.99 7.23 7.74
N ALA A 38 -5.48 6.03 7.45
CA ALA A 38 -5.31 5.54 6.08
C ALA A 38 -6.65 5.17 5.45
N ASN A 39 -6.86 5.59 4.20
CA ASN A 39 -8.05 5.28 3.43
C ASN A 39 -7.76 4.24 2.35
N VAL A 40 -8.72 3.35 2.12
CA VAL A 40 -8.63 2.29 1.11
C VAL A 40 -9.78 2.44 0.13
N TRP A 41 -9.46 2.44 -1.17
CA TRP A 41 -10.45 2.47 -2.23
C TRP A 41 -10.25 1.33 -3.20
N LYS A 42 -11.35 0.67 -3.58
CA LYS A 42 -11.34 -0.32 -4.65
C LYS A 42 -11.55 0.39 -5.98
N VAL A 43 -10.58 0.26 -6.88
CA VAL A 43 -10.65 0.77 -8.25
C VAL A 43 -10.74 -0.40 -9.24
N ASN A 44 -11.49 -0.20 -10.32
CA ASN A 44 -11.57 -1.19 -11.41
C ASN A 44 -10.62 -0.78 -12.53
N ILE A 45 -9.45 -1.39 -12.59
CA ILE A 45 -8.39 -1.06 -13.57
C ILE A 45 -8.84 -1.35 -15.01
N ALA A 46 -9.79 -2.27 -15.21
CA ALA A 46 -10.35 -2.56 -16.53
C ALA A 46 -11.27 -1.46 -17.09
N ASP A 47 -11.61 -0.45 -16.27
CA ASP A 47 -12.35 0.75 -16.70
C ASP A 47 -11.48 2.01 -16.53
N PRO A 48 -10.68 2.36 -17.55
CA PRO A 48 -9.77 3.51 -17.49
C PRO A 48 -10.48 4.84 -17.22
N VAL A 49 -11.73 4.98 -17.68
CA VAL A 49 -12.50 6.22 -17.50
C VAL A 49 -12.89 6.39 -16.04
N SER A 50 -13.35 5.32 -15.39
CA SER A 50 -13.67 5.33 -13.97
C SER A 50 -12.45 5.58 -13.10
N VAL A 51 -11.32 4.93 -13.41
CA VAL A 51 -10.05 5.14 -12.69
C VAL A 51 -9.58 6.59 -12.83
N SER A 52 -9.54 7.11 -14.06
CA SER A 52 -9.11 8.49 -14.32
C SER A 52 -9.96 9.50 -13.54
N LYS A 53 -11.30 9.38 -13.59
CA LYS A 53 -12.19 10.25 -12.82
C LYS A 53 -11.89 10.19 -11.32
N ARG A 54 -11.74 8.98 -10.77
CA ARG A 54 -11.48 8.79 -9.33
C ARG A 54 -10.14 9.39 -8.91
N VAL A 55 -9.08 9.15 -9.68
CA VAL A 55 -7.74 9.67 -9.42
C VAL A 55 -7.73 11.20 -9.51
N THR A 56 -8.38 11.78 -10.54
CA THR A 56 -8.47 13.23 -10.69
C THR A 56 -9.25 13.87 -9.53
N THR A 57 -10.39 13.31 -9.12
CA THR A 57 -11.14 13.79 -7.96
C THR A 57 -10.28 13.74 -6.69
N LEU A 58 -9.60 12.62 -6.44
CA LEU A 58 -8.74 12.46 -5.26
C LEU A 58 -7.60 13.49 -5.24
N LYS A 59 -6.95 13.72 -6.39
CA LYS A 59 -5.89 14.73 -6.52
C LYS A 59 -6.41 16.14 -6.20
N LEU A 60 -7.60 16.50 -6.68
CA LEU A 60 -8.20 17.80 -6.42
C LEU A 60 -8.62 17.98 -4.95
N GLU A 61 -9.24 16.95 -4.35
CA GLU A 61 -9.72 17.01 -2.95
C GLU A 61 -8.56 17.07 -1.94
N ARG A 62 -7.46 16.36 -2.22
CA ARG A 62 -6.30 16.25 -1.31
C ARG A 62 -5.12 17.14 -1.69
N GLY A 63 -5.17 17.82 -2.83
CA GLY A 63 -4.10 18.70 -3.29
C GLY A 63 -2.84 17.98 -3.79
N PHE A 64 -2.95 16.75 -4.29
CA PHE A 64 -1.79 16.02 -4.82
C PHE A 64 -1.30 16.63 -6.14
N GLY A 65 -0.14 17.28 -6.09
CA GLY A 65 0.45 18.00 -7.24
C GLY A 65 1.45 17.21 -8.07
N ARG A 66 1.82 15.99 -7.65
CA ARG A 66 2.81 15.14 -8.34
C ARG A 66 2.33 13.70 -8.36
N GLU A 67 2.64 13.01 -9.45
CA GLU A 67 2.43 11.57 -9.59
C GLU A 67 3.63 10.94 -10.29
N ASP A 68 3.88 9.68 -10.00
CA ASP A 68 4.91 8.87 -10.64
C ASP A 68 4.48 7.40 -10.65
N ILE A 69 5.08 6.61 -11.54
CA ILE A 69 4.89 5.17 -11.62
C ILE A 69 6.25 4.51 -11.46
N PHE A 70 6.33 3.58 -10.50
CA PHE A 70 7.53 2.77 -10.31
C PHE A 70 7.16 1.29 -10.37
N ILE A 71 8.06 0.49 -10.93
CA ILE A 71 7.90 -0.96 -11.08
C ILE A 71 9.02 -1.62 -10.28
N VAL A 72 8.66 -2.58 -9.43
CA VAL A 72 9.59 -3.38 -8.64
C VAL A 72 9.55 -4.80 -9.17
N ASP A 73 10.48 -5.13 -10.05
CA ASP A 73 10.62 -6.44 -10.67
C ASP A 73 12.06 -6.94 -10.57
N ALA A 74 12.21 -8.17 -10.09
CA ALA A 74 13.49 -8.83 -9.90
C ALA A 74 14.17 -9.18 -11.23
N ALA A 75 13.39 -9.35 -12.32
CA ALA A 75 13.96 -9.68 -13.63
C ALA A 75 14.56 -8.45 -14.34
N SER A 76 13.96 -7.26 -14.19
CA SER A 76 14.40 -6.06 -14.90
C SER A 76 15.31 -5.12 -14.10
N ALA A 77 15.21 -5.08 -12.77
CA ALA A 77 15.90 -4.08 -11.95
C ALA A 77 17.29 -4.56 -11.51
N HIS A 78 18.34 -3.85 -11.94
CA HIS A 78 19.73 -4.14 -11.55
C HIS A 78 20.00 -3.90 -10.06
N ASN A 79 19.15 -3.11 -9.39
CA ASN A 79 19.24 -2.74 -7.97
C ASN A 79 18.01 -3.21 -7.17
N PHE A 80 17.38 -4.32 -7.58
CA PHE A 80 16.16 -4.83 -6.97
C PHE A 80 16.28 -5.00 -5.44
N GLU A 81 17.32 -5.69 -4.97
CA GLU A 81 17.49 -5.98 -3.53
C GLU A 81 17.73 -4.71 -2.71
N GLU A 82 18.52 -3.77 -3.21
CA GLU A 82 18.75 -2.48 -2.55
C GLU A 82 17.44 -1.69 -2.46
N LYS A 83 16.66 -1.67 -3.54
CA LYS A 83 15.39 -0.97 -3.59
C LYS A 83 14.36 -1.61 -2.66
N LEU A 84 14.32 -2.93 -2.60
CA LEU A 84 13.43 -3.66 -1.71
C LEU A 84 13.79 -3.40 -0.24
N TYR A 85 15.08 -3.42 0.09
CA TYR A 85 15.56 -3.05 1.43
C TYR A 85 15.18 -1.62 1.78
N GLU A 86 15.36 -0.68 0.84
CA GLU A 86 14.97 0.72 0.98
C GLU A 86 13.46 0.88 1.28
N LEU A 87 12.61 0.15 0.55
CA LEU A 87 11.14 0.21 0.66
C LEU A 87 10.62 -0.44 1.94
N TYR A 88 11.37 -1.39 2.52
CA TYR A 88 11.00 -2.07 3.77
C TYR A 88 11.36 -1.25 5.03
N GLN A 89 12.17 -0.19 4.90
CA GLN A 89 12.48 0.67 6.04
C GLN A 89 11.24 1.44 6.50
N VAL A 90 11.04 1.50 7.82
CA VAL A 90 10.01 2.33 8.44
C VAL A 90 10.30 3.80 8.13
N ARG A 91 9.28 4.52 7.69
CA ARG A 91 9.37 5.95 7.35
C ARG A 91 8.16 6.68 7.88
N GLU A 92 8.42 7.83 8.50
CA GLU A 92 7.37 8.81 8.78
C GLU A 92 7.14 9.65 7.53
N LEU A 93 5.88 9.79 7.14
CA LEU A 93 5.48 10.62 6.02
C LEU A 93 5.14 12.03 6.52
N LEU A 94 5.91 13.02 6.09
CA LEU A 94 5.65 14.44 6.40
C LEU A 94 4.45 14.99 5.64
N GLU A 95 4.13 14.37 4.50
CA GLU A 95 3.02 14.73 3.62
C GLU A 95 2.19 13.49 3.31
N GLU A 96 0.90 13.68 3.06
CA GLU A 96 0.01 12.59 2.65
C GLU A 96 0.49 11.99 1.32
N GLN A 97 0.52 10.66 1.23
CA GLN A 97 0.83 9.95 -0.01
C GLN A 97 -0.31 9.02 -0.38
N ALA A 98 -0.70 9.03 -1.66
CA ALA A 98 -1.58 8.03 -2.24
C ALA A 98 -0.76 7.02 -3.05
N LYS A 99 -1.03 5.73 -2.87
CA LYS A 99 -0.42 4.64 -3.66
C LYS A 99 -1.53 3.83 -4.31
N MET A 100 -1.39 3.59 -5.61
CA MET A 100 -2.30 2.75 -6.39
C MET A 100 -1.53 1.56 -6.94
N VAL A 101 -2.00 0.35 -6.65
CA VAL A 101 -1.42 -0.89 -7.16
C VAL A 101 -2.04 -1.16 -8.53
N LEU A 102 -1.22 -1.11 -9.58
CA LEU A 102 -1.64 -1.38 -10.96
C LEU A 102 -1.54 -2.87 -11.30
N GLU A 103 -0.43 -3.50 -10.92
CA GLU A 103 -0.14 -4.91 -11.16
C GLU A 103 0.58 -5.53 -9.96
N GLY A 104 0.42 -6.83 -9.78
CA GLY A 104 1.04 -7.58 -8.69
C GLY A 104 0.34 -7.44 -7.34
N GLU A 105 1.08 -7.79 -6.28
CA GLU A 105 0.62 -7.80 -4.90
C GLU A 105 1.67 -7.14 -4.01
N VAL A 106 1.22 -6.48 -2.93
CA VAL A 106 2.09 -5.74 -2.02
C VAL A 106 1.47 -5.68 -0.63
N TYR A 107 2.32 -5.64 0.39
CA TYR A 107 1.94 -5.35 1.77
C TYR A 107 2.33 -3.92 2.13
N PHE A 108 1.45 -3.22 2.83
CA PHE A 108 1.73 -1.93 3.45
C PHE A 108 1.52 -2.08 4.96
N ASP A 109 2.62 -2.01 5.71
CA ASP A 109 2.57 -1.92 7.16
C ASP A 109 2.40 -0.44 7.54
N ILE A 110 1.38 -0.13 8.34
CA ILE A 110 1.01 1.23 8.73
C ILE A 110 0.75 1.23 10.25
N GLU A 111 1.34 2.20 10.95
CA GLU A 111 1.17 2.43 12.39
C GLU A 111 0.47 3.76 12.66
#